data_AF-A1CR20-F1
#
_entry.id   AF-A1CR20-F1
#
_cell.length_a   1.000
_cell.length_b   1.000
_cell.length_c   1.000
_cell.angle_alpha   90.00
_cell.angle_beta   90.00
_cell.angle_gamma   90.00
#
_symmetry.space_group_name_H-M   'P 1'
#
loop_
_entity.id
_entity.type
_entity.pdbx_description
1 polymer ?
#
loop_
_entity_poly.entity_id
_entity_poly.type
_entity_poly.pdbx_seq_one_letter_code
_entity_poly.pdbx_strand_id
1 'polypeptide(L)'
;MLTTLSVRTYHIPTGHLLLEHNYPRGKSARVAVDINAVLDSVTSEELRVGSWVHVLGYVRRYINESNAPFAAKIAGPVYVDAVVVFSAGAIVLGDYERILRDAQEVDRRVARPA
;
A
#
# COMPACT_ATOMS: atom_id res chain seq x y z
N MET A 1 -1.42 -0.65 -9.74
CA MET A 1 -0.85 0.65 -9.33
C MET A 1 0.15 0.37 -8.23
N LEU A 2 1.41 0.75 -8.40
CA LEU A 2 2.44 0.59 -7.37
C LEU A 2 2.26 1.73 -6.36
N THR A 3 1.97 1.42 -5.11
CA THR A 3 1.87 2.43 -4.04
C THR A 3 3.00 2.24 -3.04
N THR A 4 3.82 3.27 -2.88
CA THR A 4 4.92 3.30 -1.92
C THR A 4 4.36 3.76 -0.57
N LEU A 5 4.48 2.89 0.43
CA LEU A 5 3.89 3.07 1.75
C LEU A 5 4.89 2.66 2.83
N SER A 6 4.80 3.29 3.99
CA SER A 6 5.60 2.89 5.15
C SER A 6 4.85 1.86 6.00
N VAL A 7 5.57 0.85 6.48
CA VAL A 7 5.02 -0.14 7.40
C VAL A 7 4.73 0.50 8.75
N ARG A 8 3.47 0.44 9.18
CA ARG A 8 3.07 0.90 10.51
C ARG A 8 3.10 -0.24 11.52
N THR A 9 2.53 -1.39 11.17
CA THR A 9 2.45 -2.54 12.09
C THR A 9 2.27 -3.82 11.29
N TYR A 10 2.89 -4.90 11.77
CA TYR A 10 2.66 -6.25 11.28
C TYR A 10 1.84 -7.03 12.31
N HIS A 11 0.67 -7.54 11.90
CA HIS A 11 -0.20 -8.36 12.73
C HIS A 11 0.03 -9.84 12.41
N ILE A 12 0.94 -10.45 13.18
CA ILE A 12 1.40 -11.83 12.99
C ILE A 12 0.25 -12.85 12.95
N PRO A 13 -0.74 -12.83 13.88
CA PRO A 13 -1.74 -13.90 13.92
C PRO A 13 -2.62 -13.99 12.67
N THR A 14 -2.78 -12.88 11.95
CA THR A 14 -3.58 -12.83 10.72
C THR A 14 -2.72 -12.73 9.47
N GLY A 15 -1.41 -12.51 9.58
CA GLY A 15 -0.52 -12.28 8.43
C GLY A 15 -0.82 -10.98 7.68
N HIS A 16 -1.21 -9.92 8.39
CA HIS A 16 -1.57 -8.65 7.77
C HIS A 16 -0.55 -7.55 8.06
N LEU A 17 -0.20 -6.77 7.03
CA LEU A 17 0.54 -5.52 7.16
C LEU A 17 -0.41 -4.34 7.12
N LEU A 18 -0.30 -3.48 8.12
CA LEU A 18 -0.90 -2.15 8.08
C LEU A 18 0.14 -1.19 7.51
N LEU A 19 -0.16 -0.63 6.34
CA LEU A 19 0.68 0.33 5.66
C LEU A 19 0.06 1.72 5.72
N GLU A 20 0.89 2.75 5.78
CA GLU A 20 0.44 4.13 5.76
C GLU A 20 1.22 4.99 4.77
N HIS A 21 0.53 5.96 4.20
CA HIS A 21 1.10 7.05 3.42
C HIS A 21 0.82 8.35 4.17
N ASN A 22 1.87 9.04 4.63
CA ASN A 22 1.73 10.29 5.37
C ASN A 22 2.40 11.46 4.61
N TYR A 23 2.15 11.53 3.30
CA TYR A 23 2.63 12.59 2.45
C TYR A 23 1.57 12.99 1.41
N PRO A 24 1.40 14.28 1.10
CA PRO A 24 1.91 15.43 1.86
C PRO A 24 1.33 15.44 3.29
N ARG A 25 2.09 16.02 4.23
CA ARG A 25 1.72 16.03 5.67
C ARG A 25 0.29 16.54 5.85
N GLY A 26 -0.51 15.81 6.61
CA GLY A 26 -1.93 16.13 6.86
C GLY A 26 -2.92 15.31 6.03
N LYS A 27 -2.46 14.61 4.99
CA LYS A 27 -3.25 13.57 4.31
C LYS A 27 -2.64 12.21 4.65
N SER A 28 -3.25 11.50 5.59
CA SER A 28 -2.86 10.13 5.93
C SER A 28 -3.81 9.16 5.26
N ALA A 29 -3.28 8.34 4.35
CA ALA A 29 -3.96 7.18 3.82
C ALA A 29 -3.42 5.94 4.52
N ARG A 30 -4.29 4.97 4.81
CA ARG A 30 -3.91 3.68 5.36
C ARG A 30 -4.48 2.58 4.48
N VAL A 31 -3.81 1.44 4.47
CA VAL A 31 -4.29 0.25 3.76
C VAL A 31 -3.85 -1.00 4.52
N ALA A 32 -4.76 -1.97 4.59
CA ALA A 32 -4.48 -3.29 5.12
C ALA A 32 -4.10 -4.21 3.96
N VAL A 33 -2.97 -4.89 4.11
CA VAL A 33 -2.42 -5.79 3.10
C VAL A 33 -2.31 -7.20 3.68
N ASP A 34 -2.95 -8.17 3.05
CA ASP A 34 -2.74 -9.59 3.31
C ASP A 34 -1.42 -10.02 2.68
N ILE A 35 -0.49 -10.54 3.48
CA ILE A 35 0.78 -11.05 2.97
C ILE A 35 0.91 -12.57 3.06
N ASN A 36 -0.14 -13.29 3.48
CA ASN A 36 -0.07 -14.74 3.71
C ASN A 36 0.41 -15.51 2.48
N ALA A 37 0.03 -15.07 1.28
CA ALA A 37 0.44 -15.71 0.03
C ALA A 37 1.94 -15.50 -0.31
N VAL A 38 2.61 -14.52 0.30
CA VAL A 38 3.98 -14.12 -0.03
C VAL A 38 4.94 -14.23 1.16
N LEU A 39 4.47 -14.72 2.33
CA LEU A 39 5.25 -14.81 3.57
C LEU A 39 6.62 -15.48 3.41
N ASP A 40 6.71 -16.49 2.55
CA ASP A 40 7.96 -17.22 2.29
C ASP A 40 9.05 -16.35 1.63
N SER A 41 8.63 -15.32 0.88
CA SER A 41 9.53 -14.41 0.17
C SER A 41 9.83 -13.11 0.91
N VAL A 42 9.03 -12.78 1.93
CA VAL A 42 9.12 -11.52 2.67
C VAL A 42 10.13 -11.64 3.80
N THR A 43 11.06 -10.70 3.87
CA THR A 43 12.12 -10.65 4.88
C THR A 43 11.74 -9.76 6.07
N SER A 44 12.50 -9.90 7.17
CA SER A 44 12.35 -9.04 8.35
C SER A 44 12.53 -7.55 8.06
N GLU A 45 13.28 -7.19 7.01
CA GLU A 45 13.49 -5.79 6.61
C GLU A 45 12.22 -5.18 6.02
N GLU A 46 11.47 -5.93 5.21
CA GLU A 46 10.17 -5.48 4.69
C GLU A 46 9.07 -5.44 5.76
N LEU A 47 9.19 -6.20 6.85
CA LEU A 47 8.22 -6.20 7.95
C LEU A 47 8.50 -5.15 9.03
N ARG A 48 9.68 -4.51 8.98
CA ARG A 48 10.13 -3.57 10.00
C ARG A 48 9.30 -2.29 9.95
N VAL A 49 8.85 -1.84 11.12
CA VAL A 49 8.10 -0.57 11.26
C VAL A 49 8.95 0.59 10.74
N GLY A 50 8.35 1.42 9.89
CA GLY A 50 8.99 2.55 9.23
C GLY A 50 9.67 2.20 7.90
N SER A 51 9.81 0.92 7.55
CA SER A 51 10.32 0.51 6.24
C SER A 51 9.37 0.95 5.13
N TRP A 52 9.92 1.52 4.07
CA TRP A 52 9.17 1.81 2.86
C TRP A 52 9.13 0.55 1.98
N VAL A 53 7.94 0.14 1.60
CA VAL A 53 7.72 -1.05 0.79
C VAL A 53 6.86 -0.73 -0.43
N HIS A 54 7.10 -1.49 -1.49
CA HIS A 54 6.22 -1.58 -2.63
C HIS A 54 5.37 -2.83 -2.52
N VAL A 55 4.07 -2.66 -2.76
CA VAL A 55 3.11 -3.75 -2.77
C VAL A 55 2.44 -3.80 -4.14
N LEU A 56 2.41 -5.00 -4.71
CA LEU A 56 1.60 -5.33 -5.88
C LEU A 56 0.60 -6.41 -5.45
N GLY A 57 -0.66 -6.20 -5.81
CA GLY A 57 -1.72 -7.08 -5.34
C GLY A 57 -3.08 -6.73 -5.90
N TYR A 58 -4.07 -7.50 -5.47
CA TYR A 58 -5.47 -7.30 -5.85
C TYR A 58 -6.18 -6.45 -4.81
N VAL A 59 -6.80 -5.37 -5.27
CA VAL A 59 -7.61 -4.52 -4.40
C VAL A 59 -8.96 -5.17 -4.16
N ARG A 60 -9.25 -5.53 -2.92
CA ARG A 60 -10.58 -5.92 -2.46
C ARG A 60 -11.27 -4.73 -1.82
N ARG A 61 -12.56 -4.55 -2.14
CA ARG A 61 -13.45 -3.59 -1.50
C ARG A 61 -14.52 -4.34 -0.75
N TYR A 62 -14.66 -4.05 0.53
CA TYR A 62 -15.78 -4.56 1.31
C TYR A 62 -16.94 -3.57 1.17
N ILE A 63 -18.04 -4.04 0.58
CA ILE A 63 -19.27 -3.24 0.43
C ILE A 63 -19.93 -3.03 1.81
N ASN A 64 -19.75 -3.99 2.73
CA ASN A 64 -20.27 -3.97 4.10
C ASN A 64 -19.12 -4.01 5.11
N GLU A 65 -18.97 -2.95 5.91
CA GLU A 65 -17.93 -2.83 6.95
C GLU A 65 -18.05 -3.92 8.05
N SER A 66 -19.25 -4.46 8.27
CA SER A 66 -19.50 -5.52 9.24
C SER A 66 -18.72 -6.79 8.97
N ASN A 67 -18.58 -7.15 7.68
CA ASN A 67 -17.86 -8.35 7.23
C ASN A 67 -16.38 -8.08 6.92
N ALA A 68 -15.93 -6.83 7.08
CA ALA A 68 -14.54 -6.49 6.81
C ALA A 68 -13.61 -7.10 7.89
N PRO A 69 -12.44 -7.65 7.49
CA PRO A 69 -11.41 -8.10 8.43
C PRO A 69 -11.03 -6.97 9.39
N PHE A 70 -10.58 -7.32 10.60
CA PHE A 70 -10.16 -6.33 11.61
C PHE A 70 -9.15 -5.31 11.06
N ALA A 71 -8.22 -5.76 10.21
CA ALA A 71 -7.26 -4.89 9.56
C ALA A 71 -7.91 -3.84 8.63
N ALA A 72 -8.94 -4.23 7.86
CA ALA A 72 -9.69 -3.29 7.02
C ALA A 72 -10.49 -2.28 7.86
N LYS A 73 -11.00 -2.67 9.03
CA LYS A 73 -11.66 -1.72 9.95
C LYS A 73 -10.70 -0.63 10.47
N ILE A 74 -9.41 -0.93 10.57
CA ILE A 74 -8.37 0.01 11.03
C ILE A 74 -7.82 0.87 9.88
N ALA A 75 -7.67 0.27 8.70
CA ALA A 75 -7.03 0.91 7.56
C ALA A 75 -7.98 1.69 6.66
N GLY A 76 -9.28 1.37 6.69
CA GLY A 76 -10.29 1.91 5.79
C GLY A 76 -10.83 0.84 4.82
N PRO A 77 -11.75 1.21 3.91
CA PRO A 77 -12.53 0.26 3.11
C PRO A 77 -11.70 -0.49 2.04
N VAL A 78 -10.43 -0.13 1.89
CA VAL A 78 -9.52 -0.68 0.89
C VAL A 78 -8.62 -1.71 1.54
N TYR A 79 -8.65 -2.92 0.99
CA TYR A 79 -7.86 -4.06 1.39
C TYR A 79 -7.11 -4.60 0.19
N VAL A 80 -5.90 -5.14 0.37
CA VAL A 80 -5.08 -5.66 -0.73
C VAL A 80 -4.60 -7.07 -0.42
N ASP A 81 -4.83 -8.01 -1.33
CA ASP A 81 -4.13 -9.29 -1.31
C ASP A 81 -2.79 -9.12 -2.02
N ALA A 82 -1.67 -9.23 -1.29
CA ALA A 82 -0.36 -9.12 -1.88
C ALA A 82 -0.02 -10.33 -2.75
N VAL A 83 0.51 -10.04 -3.94
CA VAL A 83 1.15 -11.00 -4.84
C VAL A 83 2.67 -10.80 -4.82
N VAL A 84 3.12 -9.55 -4.62
CA VAL A 84 4.55 -9.22 -4.47
C VAL A 84 4.69 -8.11 -3.42
N VAL A 85 5.65 -8.27 -2.51
CA VAL A 85 6.09 -7.24 -1.57
C VAL A 85 7.61 -7.15 -1.66
N PHE A 86 8.15 -5.94 -1.78
CA PHE A 86 9.60 -5.72 -1.83
C PHE A 86 9.99 -4.37 -1.22
N SER A 87 11.20 -4.31 -0.67
CA SER A 87 11.75 -3.08 -0.13
C SER A 87 11.82 -1.98 -1.19
N ALA A 88 11.37 -0.80 -0.82
CA ALA A 88 11.42 0.40 -1.65
C ALA A 88 12.77 1.14 -1.49
N GLY A 89 13.55 0.79 -0.46
CA GLY A 89 14.83 1.43 -0.16
C GLY A 89 14.70 2.89 0.29
N ALA A 90 15.76 3.65 0.11
CA ALA A 90 15.77 5.08 0.39
C ALA A 90 15.04 5.85 -0.72
N ILE A 91 13.79 6.24 -0.45
CA ILE A 91 12.97 6.99 -1.41
C ILE A 91 12.90 8.46 -1.03
N VAL A 92 13.20 9.32 -2.00
CA VAL A 92 12.88 10.75 -1.92
C VAL A 92 11.40 10.92 -2.27
N LEU A 93 10.56 10.83 -1.24
CA LEU A 93 9.10 10.76 -1.39
C LEU A 93 8.51 11.94 -2.19
N GLY A 94 9.08 13.13 -2.05
CA GLY A 94 8.64 14.30 -2.81
C GLY A 94 8.88 14.19 -4.32
N ASP A 95 10.02 13.62 -4.72
CA ASP A 95 10.32 13.38 -6.14
C ASP A 95 9.45 12.25 -6.70
N TYR A 96 9.28 11.16 -5.94
CA TYR A 96 8.40 10.05 -6.31
C TYR A 96 6.98 10.54 -6.60
N GLU A 97 6.41 11.32 -5.68
CA GLU A 97 5.06 11.86 -5.79
C GLU A 97 4.91 12.88 -6.92
N ARG A 98 5.95 13.68 -7.20
CA ARG A 98 5.96 14.57 -8.37
C ARG A 98 5.92 13.77 -9.66
N ILE A 99 6.84 12.82 -9.82
CA ILE A 99 6.93 11.99 -11.03
C ILE A 99 5.65 11.19 -11.24
N LEU A 100 5.07 10.64 -10.16
CA LEU A 100 3.81 9.91 -10.21
C LEU A 100 2.66 10.79 -10.71
N ARG A 101 2.56 12.04 -10.23
CA ARG A 101 1.54 12.99 -10.70
C ARG A 101 1.74 13.32 -12.17
N ASP A 102 2.97 13.59 -12.60
CA ASP A 102 3.30 13.93 -13.98
C ASP A 102 2.91 12.76 -14.92
N ALA A 103 3.27 11.53 -14.55
CA ALA A 103 2.90 10.33 -15.31
C ALA A 103 1.38 10.13 -15.41
N GLN A 104 0.66 10.29 -14.29
CA GLN A 104 -0.81 10.19 -14.27
C GLN A 104 -1.50 11.28 -15.09
N GLU A 105 -0.89 12.46 -15.21
CA GLU A 105 -1.41 13.54 -16.05
C GLU A 105 -1.25 13.19 -17.53
N VAL A 106 -0.09 12.66 -17.92
CA VAL A 106 0.16 12.18 -19.29
C VAL A 106 -0.83 11.08 -19.66
N ASP A 107 -1.00 10.06 -18.81
CA ASP A 107 -1.95 8.97 -19.07
C ASP A 107 -3.38 9.47 -19.27
N ARG A 108 -3.81 10.47 -18.47
CA ARG A 108 -5.14 11.09 -18.62
C ARG A 108 -5.31 11.83 -19.94
N ARG A 109 -4.26 12.49 -20.43
CA ARG A 109 -4.27 13.18 -21.73
C ARG A 109 -4.32 12.19 -22.88
N VAL A 110 -3.62 11.06 -22.78
CA VAL A 110 -3.63 10.00 -23.80
C VAL A 110 -4.99 9.27 -23.82
N ALA A 111 -5.58 8.99 -22.65
CA ALA A 111 -6.84 8.26 -22.54
C ALA A 111 -8.08 9.06 -23.00
N ARG A 112 -7.95 10.37 -23.20
CA ARG A 112 -9.01 11.24 -23.71
C ARG A 112 -8.59 11.74 -25.10
N PRO A 113 -8.89 10.98 -26.18
CA PRO A 113 -8.69 11.50 -27.53
C PRO A 113 -9.56 12.75 -27.72
N ALA A 114 -9.00 13.72 -28.44
CA ALA A 114 -9.64 14.99 -28.75
C ALA A 114 -10.94 14.82 -29.56
#